data_AF-A0AAW2PTB4-F1
#
_entry.id   AF-A0AAW2PTB4-F1
#
_cell.length_a   1.000
_cell.length_b   1.000
_cell.length_c   1.000
_cell.angle_alpha   90.00
_cell.angle_beta   90.00
_cell.angle_gamma   90.00
#
_symmetry.space_group_name_H-M   'P 1'
#
loop_
_entity.id
_entity.type
_entity.pdbx_description
1 polymer ?
#
loop_
_entity_poly.entity_id
_entity_poly.type
_entity_poly.pdbx_seq_one_letter_code
_entity_poly.pdbx_strand_id
1 'polypeptide(L)'
;MYAVKKPDKVDPNEMRLSKWLNCSLSNEPLRHPVVLDKLGNLFNKEALVEALLKKNMPREFWYIKGLKDMISVELAEIPGARESGAVKFQCPITGLEFNGKYKFYAIKSCGHVFSAKGFKEVKSSACLICHKEFVESDKIVINGSEEEVKELWEKVKEEKLKVKDNGKKSKKLRNGDVNGEEVGD
;
A
#
# COMPACT_ATOMS: atom_id res chain seq x y z
N MET A 1 -38.98 15.08 -24.24
CA MET A 1 -38.53 15.60 -22.92
C MET A 1 -37.43 14.68 -22.42
N TYR A 2 -36.16 15.05 -22.55
CA TYR A 2 -35.07 14.24 -21.99
C TYR A 2 -35.06 14.49 -20.48
N ALA A 3 -35.46 13.47 -19.72
CA ALA A 3 -35.32 13.48 -18.28
C ALA A 3 -33.83 13.53 -17.95
N VAL A 4 -33.35 14.73 -17.60
CA VAL A 4 -32.05 14.92 -16.97
C VAL A 4 -32.11 14.15 -15.66
N LYS A 5 -31.56 12.93 -15.65
CA LYS A 5 -31.35 12.17 -14.41
C LYS A 5 -30.50 13.05 -13.51
N LYS A 6 -31.13 13.54 -12.43
CA LYS A 6 -30.44 14.20 -11.32
C LYS A 6 -29.29 13.27 -10.90
N PRO A 7 -28.07 13.79 -10.66
CA PRO A 7 -26.99 12.94 -10.17
C PRO A 7 -27.48 12.30 -8.88
N ASP A 8 -27.67 10.98 -8.92
CA ASP A 8 -28.01 10.19 -7.75
C ASP A 8 -27.04 10.58 -6.64
N LYS A 9 -27.58 10.89 -5.45
CA LYS A 9 -26.76 11.07 -4.26
C LYS A 9 -26.06 9.73 -4.07
N VAL A 10 -24.83 9.60 -4.55
CA VAL A 10 -24.02 8.39 -4.40
C VAL A 10 -24.10 8.01 -2.93
N ASP A 11 -24.69 6.85 -2.66
CA ASP A 11 -24.90 6.43 -1.29
C ASP A 11 -23.55 6.42 -0.57
N PRO A 12 -23.45 6.98 0.65
CA PRO A 12 -22.19 7.03 1.38
C PRO A 12 -21.58 5.63 1.57
N ASN A 13 -22.42 4.59 1.57
CA ASN A 13 -21.97 3.21 1.60
C ASN A 13 -21.34 2.75 0.26
N GLU A 14 -21.88 3.18 -0.88
CA GLU A 14 -21.33 2.86 -2.21
C GLU A 14 -20.00 3.59 -2.44
N MET A 15 -19.90 4.86 -2.02
CA MET A 15 -18.64 5.60 -2.09
C MET A 15 -17.56 4.94 -1.21
N ARG A 16 -17.95 4.43 -0.04
CA ARG A 16 -17.05 3.64 0.81
C ARG A 16 -16.65 2.33 0.14
N LEU A 17 -17.59 1.56 -0.40
CA LEU A 17 -17.29 0.30 -1.09
C LEU A 17 -16.35 0.53 -2.28
N SER A 18 -16.60 1.58 -3.07
CA SER A 18 -15.77 1.96 -4.20
C SER A 18 -14.33 2.24 -3.78
N LYS A 19 -14.11 2.96 -2.66
CA LYS A 19 -12.76 3.23 -2.14
C LYS A 19 -12.00 1.95 -1.75
N TRP A 20 -12.71 0.88 -1.37
CA TRP A 20 -12.11 -0.38 -0.92
C TRP A 20 -11.99 -1.43 -2.02
N LEU A 21 -12.84 -1.34 -3.04
CA LEU A 21 -12.90 -2.31 -4.14
C LEU A 21 -12.27 -1.79 -5.42
N ASN A 22 -11.95 -0.49 -5.51
CA ASN A 22 -11.37 0.10 -6.72
C ASN A 22 -9.96 0.64 -6.48
N CYS A 23 -9.17 0.62 -7.55
CA CYS A 23 -7.83 1.20 -7.62
C CYS A 23 -7.91 2.71 -7.42
N SER A 24 -7.14 3.27 -6.49
CA SER A 24 -7.15 4.71 -6.22
C SER A 24 -6.59 5.57 -7.36
N LEU A 25 -5.94 4.94 -8.35
CA LEU A 25 -5.37 5.62 -9.52
C LEU A 25 -6.29 5.53 -10.75
N SER A 26 -6.70 4.32 -11.15
CA SER A 26 -7.50 4.11 -12.36
C SER A 26 -9.01 4.12 -12.11
N ASN A 27 -9.45 4.09 -10.85
CA ASN A 27 -10.86 3.87 -10.44
C ASN A 27 -11.48 2.57 -10.95
N GLU A 28 -10.67 1.67 -11.49
CA GLU A 28 -11.09 0.33 -11.92
C GLU A 28 -11.20 -0.62 -10.74
N PRO A 29 -12.04 -1.67 -10.81
CA PRO A 29 -12.08 -2.69 -9.77
C PRO A 29 -10.69 -3.30 -9.53
N LEU A 30 -10.37 -3.53 -8.26
CA LEU A 30 -9.13 -4.16 -7.83
C LEU A 30 -9.07 -5.58 -8.37
N ARG A 31 -7.93 -5.93 -8.97
CA ARG A 31 -7.65 -7.26 -9.53
C ARG A 31 -6.24 -7.67 -9.13
N HIS A 32 -6.04 -8.95 -8.83
CA HIS A 32 -4.69 -9.45 -8.62
C HIS A 32 -3.86 -9.29 -9.91
N PRO A 33 -2.60 -8.84 -9.81
CA PRO A 33 -1.87 -8.46 -8.59
C PRO A 33 -2.16 -7.03 -8.08
N VAL A 34 -2.48 -6.92 -6.79
CA VAL A 34 -2.74 -5.63 -6.11
C VAL A 34 -1.46 -5.14 -5.41
N VAL A 35 -1.26 -3.83 -5.41
CA VAL A 35 -0.16 -3.19 -4.69
C VAL A 35 -0.70 -2.13 -3.74
N LEU A 36 -0.03 -1.98 -2.62
CA LEU A 36 -0.31 -0.99 -1.59
C LEU A 36 0.84 0.01 -1.53
N ASP A 37 0.49 1.27 -1.36
CA ASP A 37 1.46 2.31 -1.04
C ASP A 37 1.71 2.42 0.47
N LYS A 38 2.80 3.10 0.86
CA LYS A 38 3.17 3.39 2.24
C LYS A 38 2.11 4.17 3.03
N LEU A 39 1.17 4.83 2.37
CA LEU A 39 0.02 5.52 2.98
C LEU A 39 -1.24 4.67 3.06
N GLY A 40 -1.19 3.41 2.65
CA GLY A 40 -2.32 2.51 2.75
C GLY A 40 -3.35 2.64 1.62
N ASN A 41 -2.98 3.29 0.51
CA ASN A 41 -3.79 3.32 -0.70
C ASN A 41 -3.57 2.05 -1.52
N LEU A 42 -4.63 1.54 -2.15
CA LEU A 42 -4.60 0.34 -2.98
C LEU A 42 -4.60 0.68 -4.47
N PHE A 43 -3.76 -0.01 -5.22
CA PHE A 43 -3.63 0.17 -6.65
C PHE A 43 -3.54 -1.17 -7.36
N ASN A 44 -4.02 -1.21 -8.61
CA ASN A 44 -3.69 -2.29 -9.52
C ASN A 44 -2.25 -2.12 -9.98
N LYS A 45 -1.44 -3.19 -9.89
CA LYS A 45 -0.03 -3.15 -10.27
C LYS A 45 0.16 -2.67 -11.71
N GLU A 46 -0.68 -3.15 -12.62
CA GLU A 46 -0.63 -2.80 -14.04
C GLU A 46 -0.86 -1.31 -14.25
N ALA A 47 -1.94 -0.76 -13.69
CA ALA A 47 -2.28 0.66 -13.79
C ALA A 47 -1.18 1.56 -13.20
N LEU A 48 -0.62 1.19 -12.04
CA LEU A 48 0.41 1.99 -11.38
C LEU A 48 1.75 1.95 -12.15
N VAL A 49 2.14 0.78 -12.66
CA VAL A 49 3.34 0.65 -13.50
C VAL A 49 3.18 1.43 -14.80
N GLU A 50 2.01 1.35 -15.43
CA GLU A 50 1.72 2.10 -16.65
C GLU A 50 1.82 3.62 -16.42
N ALA A 51 1.23 4.12 -15.33
CA ALA A 51 1.29 5.54 -14.99
C ALA A 51 2.71 6.04 -14.68
N LEU A 52 3.54 5.21 -14.02
CA LEU A 52 4.95 5.54 -13.79
C LEU A 52 5.76 5.59 -15.09
N LEU A 53 5.52 4.65 -16.02
CA LEU A 53 6.17 4.65 -17.33
C LEU A 53 5.77 5.88 -18.15
N LYS A 54 4.48 6.23 -18.15
CA LYS A 54 3.93 7.42 -18.80
C LYS A 54 4.29 8.73 -18.08
N LYS A 55 4.91 8.66 -16.89
CA LYS A 55 5.16 9.80 -15.99
C LYS A 55 3.89 10.63 -15.70
N ASN A 56 2.73 9.98 -15.74
CA ASN A 56 1.42 10.59 -15.57
C ASN A 56 0.85 10.25 -14.20
N MET A 57 1.58 10.62 -13.15
CA MET A 57 1.15 10.42 -11.78
C MET A 57 0.38 11.64 -11.28
N PRO A 58 -0.83 11.48 -10.71
CA PRO A 58 -1.56 12.57 -10.07
C PRO A 58 -0.74 13.23 -8.98
N ARG A 59 -1.00 14.53 -8.73
CA ARG A 59 -0.31 15.29 -7.66
C ARG A 59 -0.50 14.66 -6.29
N GLU A 60 -1.59 13.94 -6.08
CA GLU A 60 -1.88 13.22 -4.84
C GLU A 60 -0.92 12.06 -4.60
N PHE A 61 -0.38 11.43 -5.65
CA PHE A 61 0.51 10.25 -5.56
C PHE A 61 1.95 10.56 -5.99
N TRP A 62 2.35 11.84 -6.00
CA TRP A 62 3.66 12.31 -6.47
C TRP A 62 4.87 11.67 -5.75
N TYR A 63 4.64 11.17 -4.54
CA TYR A 63 5.65 10.58 -3.69
C TYR A 63 6.04 9.15 -4.08
N ILE A 64 5.20 8.48 -4.88
CA ILE A 64 5.47 7.16 -5.45
C ILE A 64 6.41 7.36 -6.63
N LYS A 65 7.70 7.07 -6.43
CA LYS A 65 8.72 7.31 -7.46
C LYS A 65 9.19 6.03 -8.15
N GLY A 66 8.82 4.87 -7.63
CA GLY A 66 9.18 3.59 -8.24
C GLY A 66 8.73 2.40 -7.43
N LEU A 67 9.18 1.22 -7.87
CA LEU A 67 8.79 -0.09 -7.32
C LEU A 67 9.12 -0.26 -5.83
N LYS A 68 10.10 0.49 -5.29
CA LYS A 68 10.46 0.45 -3.87
C LYS A 68 9.42 1.07 -2.95
N ASP A 69 8.56 1.93 -3.49
CA ASP A 69 7.47 2.55 -2.74
C ASP A 69 6.18 1.72 -2.80
N MET A 70 6.18 0.64 -3.58
CA MET A 70 5.06 -0.30 -3.72
C MET A 70 5.29 -1.56 -2.89
N ILE A 71 4.24 -2.02 -2.22
CA ILE A 71 4.22 -3.28 -1.50
C ILE A 71 3.21 -4.15 -2.20
N SER A 72 3.64 -5.28 -2.77
CA SER A 72 2.71 -6.26 -3.33
C SER A 72 1.86 -6.81 -2.20
N VAL A 73 0.54 -6.68 -2.31
CA VAL A 73 -0.38 -7.18 -1.30
C VAL A 73 -1.19 -8.34 -1.84
N GLU A 74 -1.39 -9.33 -0.99
CA GLU A 74 -2.21 -10.50 -1.30
C GLU A 74 -3.53 -10.38 -0.54
N LEU A 75 -4.61 -10.18 -1.30
CA LEU A 75 -5.96 -10.10 -0.77
C LEU A 75 -6.62 -11.48 -0.93
N ALA A 76 -7.16 -12.04 0.14
CA ALA A 76 -7.85 -13.32 0.03
C ALA A 76 -9.21 -13.11 -0.65
N GLU A 77 -9.45 -13.77 -1.78
CA GLU A 77 -10.72 -13.70 -2.50
C GLU A 77 -11.78 -14.60 -1.84
N ILE A 78 -13.04 -14.17 -1.88
CA ILE A 78 -14.16 -14.96 -1.38
C ILE A 78 -14.55 -15.98 -2.45
N PRO A 79 -14.40 -17.30 -2.19
CA PRO A 79 -14.81 -18.32 -3.14
C PRO A 79 -16.33 -18.26 -3.33
N GLY A 80 -16.78 -17.86 -4.51
CA GLY A 80 -18.21 -17.76 -4.86
C GLY A 80 -18.77 -16.35 -5.00
N ALA A 81 -17.97 -15.29 -4.81
CA ALA A 81 -18.39 -13.90 -5.08
C ALA A 81 -18.56 -13.65 -6.60
N ARG A 82 -19.69 -14.12 -7.16
CA ARG A 82 -20.06 -13.98 -8.58
C ARG A 82 -21.00 -12.80 -8.86
N GLU A 83 -21.46 -12.08 -7.84
CA GLU A 83 -22.39 -10.95 -8.02
C GLU A 83 -21.66 -9.63 -8.32
N SER A 84 -22.11 -8.94 -9.37
CA SER A 84 -21.70 -7.57 -9.70
C SER A 84 -22.11 -6.63 -8.57
N GLY A 85 -21.13 -6.20 -7.76
CA GLY A 85 -21.33 -5.31 -6.61
C GLY A 85 -21.03 -5.96 -5.26
N ALA A 86 -20.77 -7.26 -5.22
CA ALA A 86 -20.37 -7.96 -4.00
C ALA A 86 -18.89 -7.75 -3.68
N VAL A 87 -18.59 -7.78 -2.38
CA VAL A 87 -17.23 -7.65 -1.85
C VAL A 87 -16.45 -8.90 -2.28
N LYS A 88 -15.39 -8.72 -3.06
CA LYS A 88 -14.61 -9.84 -3.62
C LYS A 88 -13.53 -10.36 -2.68
N PHE A 89 -13.14 -9.56 -1.69
CA PHE A 89 -12.02 -9.85 -0.81
C PHE A 89 -12.46 -9.97 0.64
N GLN A 90 -11.78 -10.79 1.42
CA GLN A 90 -12.02 -10.97 2.85
C GLN A 90 -10.71 -11.11 3.63
N CYS A 91 -10.78 -10.95 4.94
CA CYS A 91 -9.68 -11.36 5.82
C CYS A 91 -9.60 -12.88 5.86
N PRO A 92 -8.43 -13.48 5.58
CA PRO A 92 -8.27 -14.95 5.62
C PRO A 92 -8.39 -15.56 7.02
N ILE A 93 -8.23 -14.75 8.08
CA ILE A 93 -8.27 -15.23 9.47
C ILE A 93 -9.65 -15.05 10.08
N THR A 94 -10.22 -13.84 9.96
CA THR A 94 -11.50 -13.51 10.61
C THR A 94 -12.71 -13.65 9.69
N GLY A 95 -12.51 -13.94 8.39
CA GLY A 95 -13.59 -14.00 7.39
C GLY A 95 -14.32 -12.66 7.18
N LEU A 96 -13.75 -11.55 7.64
CA LEU A 96 -14.41 -10.24 7.52
C LEU A 96 -14.27 -9.70 6.11
N GLU A 97 -15.41 -9.27 5.56
CA GLU A 97 -15.48 -8.65 4.24
C GLU A 97 -14.65 -7.37 4.14
N PHE A 98 -13.96 -7.21 3.03
CA PHE A 98 -13.17 -6.03 2.69
C PHE A 98 -14.05 -4.87 2.16
N ASN A 99 -14.98 -4.41 3.00
CA ASN A 99 -16.01 -3.42 2.63
C ASN A 99 -15.86 -2.07 3.34
N GLY A 100 -14.77 -1.86 4.07
CA GLY A 100 -14.51 -0.64 4.85
C GLY A 100 -15.40 -0.44 6.07
N LYS A 101 -16.21 -1.43 6.48
CA LYS A 101 -16.85 -1.43 7.82
C LYS A 101 -15.83 -1.72 8.93
N TYR A 102 -14.80 -2.48 8.60
CA TYR A 102 -13.73 -2.86 9.51
C TYR A 102 -12.41 -2.24 9.07
N LYS A 103 -11.54 -1.97 10.03
CA LYS A 103 -10.16 -1.56 9.76
C LYS A 103 -9.35 -2.77 9.30
N PHE A 104 -8.53 -2.59 8.27
CA PHE A 104 -7.59 -3.59 7.78
C PHE A 104 -6.18 -3.04 7.81
N TYR A 105 -5.22 -3.93 8.03
CA TYR A 105 -3.81 -3.62 8.03
C TYR A 105 -3.09 -4.55 7.07
N ALA A 106 -2.15 -4.00 6.31
CA ALA A 106 -1.19 -4.74 5.52
C ALA A 106 0.14 -4.81 6.27
N ILE A 107 0.85 -5.93 6.14
CA ILE A 107 2.20 -6.08 6.67
C ILE A 107 3.21 -5.67 5.60
N LYS A 108 4.01 -4.64 5.84
CA LYS A 108 5.03 -4.15 4.89
C LYS A 108 6.06 -5.22 4.48
N SER A 109 6.42 -6.13 5.38
CA SER A 109 7.47 -7.14 5.15
C SER A 109 7.05 -8.30 4.23
N CYS A 110 5.75 -8.58 4.13
CA CYS A 110 5.24 -9.72 3.35
C CYS A 110 4.03 -9.42 2.46
N GLY A 111 3.31 -8.31 2.66
CA GLY A 111 2.16 -7.94 1.84
C GLY A 111 0.83 -8.56 2.24
N HIS A 112 0.79 -9.42 3.25
CA HIS A 112 -0.47 -10.02 3.67
C HIS A 112 -1.36 -9.01 4.41
N VAL A 113 -2.67 -9.10 4.14
CA VAL A 113 -3.68 -8.19 4.68
C VAL A 113 -4.55 -8.90 5.70
N PHE A 114 -4.71 -8.29 6.88
CA PHE A 114 -5.54 -8.81 7.96
C PHE A 114 -6.44 -7.72 8.54
N SER A 115 -7.56 -8.14 9.13
CA SER A 115 -8.43 -7.22 9.85
C SER A 115 -7.81 -6.79 11.19
N ALA A 116 -8.23 -5.64 11.69
CA ALA A 116 -7.86 -5.16 13.03
C ALA A 116 -8.23 -6.17 14.14
N LYS A 117 -9.31 -6.92 13.94
CA LYS A 117 -9.71 -7.99 14.87
C LYS A 117 -8.69 -9.13 14.84
N GLY A 118 -8.27 -9.57 13.66
CA GLY A 118 -7.27 -10.63 13.50
C GLY A 118 -5.97 -10.33 14.25
N PHE A 119 -5.47 -9.09 14.16
CA PHE A 119 -4.28 -8.67 14.91
C PHE A 119 -4.50 -8.55 16.42
N LYS A 120 -5.72 -8.26 16.88
CA LYS A 120 -6.03 -8.18 18.32
C LYS A 120 -6.17 -9.56 18.95
N GLU A 121 -6.77 -10.49 18.23
CA GLU A 121 -6.98 -11.86 18.68
C GLU A 121 -5.68 -12.65 18.66
N VAL A 122 -4.86 -12.42 17.63
CA VAL A 122 -3.62 -13.14 17.41
C VAL A 122 -2.46 -12.16 17.52
N LYS A 123 -2.00 -11.90 18.76
CA LYS A 123 -0.84 -11.06 19.08
C LYS A 123 0.47 -11.77 18.68
N SER A 124 0.60 -12.12 17.41
CA SER A 124 1.81 -12.73 16.85
C SER A 124 2.73 -11.66 16.29
N SER A 125 4.03 -11.83 16.52
CA SER A 125 5.11 -11.07 15.87
C SER A 125 5.46 -11.60 14.47
N ALA A 126 4.69 -12.58 13.97
CA ALA A 126 4.90 -13.23 12.69
C ALA A 126 3.59 -13.33 11.90
N CYS A 127 3.68 -13.20 10.58
CA CYS A 127 2.57 -13.28 9.66
C CYS A 127 1.89 -14.65 9.76
N LEU A 128 0.57 -14.70 9.82
CA LEU A 128 -0.17 -15.96 9.98
C LEU A 128 -0.29 -16.80 8.71
N ILE A 129 0.12 -16.26 7.57
CA ILE A 129 0.05 -16.95 6.27
C ILE A 129 1.43 -17.44 5.85
N CYS A 130 2.45 -16.59 5.96
CA CYS A 130 3.80 -16.90 5.52
C CYS A 130 4.84 -17.02 6.63
N HIS A 131 4.43 -16.88 7.91
CA HIS A 131 5.30 -16.97 9.10
C HIS A 131 6.48 -15.99 9.14
N LYS A 132 6.51 -14.99 8.24
CA LYS A 132 7.55 -13.96 8.26
C LYS A 132 7.35 -13.03 9.47
N GLU A 133 8.44 -12.80 10.21
CA GLU A 133 8.46 -11.85 11.32
C GLU A 133 8.23 -10.42 10.84
N PHE A 134 7.53 -9.63 11.65
CA PHE A 134 7.27 -8.23 11.39
C PHE A 134 7.20 -7.45 12.70
N VAL A 135 7.52 -6.15 12.65
CA VAL A 135 7.38 -5.27 13.81
C VAL A 135 6.08 -4.47 13.73
N GLU A 136 5.62 -3.90 14.84
CA GLU A 136 4.39 -3.09 14.84
C GLU A 136 4.46 -1.89 13.90
N SER A 137 5.67 -1.37 13.65
CA SER A 137 5.94 -0.31 12.68
C SER A 137 5.72 -0.72 11.23
N ASP A 138 5.73 -2.03 10.92
CA ASP A 138 5.47 -2.56 9.58
C ASP A 138 3.96 -2.68 9.28
N LYS A 139 3.10 -2.50 10.28
CA LYS A 139 1.64 -2.50 10.11
C LYS A 139 1.22 -1.20 9.43
N ILE A 140 0.71 -1.30 8.20
CA ILE A 140 0.18 -0.17 7.45
C ILE A 140 -1.34 -0.27 7.45
N VAL A 141 -2.02 0.75 7.97
CA VAL A 141 -3.49 0.86 7.91
C VAL A 141 -3.91 1.04 6.46
N ILE A 142 -4.82 0.22 5.95
CA ILE A 142 -5.39 0.39 4.62
C ILE A 142 -6.55 1.37 4.68
N ASN A 143 -6.58 2.35 3.78
CA ASN A 143 -7.64 3.35 3.69
C ASN A 143 -7.94 4.04 5.04
N GLY A 144 -6.90 4.33 5.81
CA GLY A 144 -7.00 4.94 7.15
C GLY A 144 -7.62 6.34 7.14
N SER A 145 -7.96 6.83 8.33
CA SER A 145 -8.37 8.23 8.53
C SER A 145 -7.23 9.19 8.19
N GLU A 146 -7.55 10.46 7.95
CA GLU A 146 -6.53 11.47 7.62
C GLU A 146 -5.42 11.57 8.69
N GLU A 147 -5.78 11.36 9.96
CA GLU A 147 -4.84 11.28 11.09
C GLU A 147 -3.88 10.10 10.95
N GLU A 148 -4.40 8.90 10.70
CA GLU A 148 -3.58 7.68 10.52
C GLU A 148 -2.68 7.81 9.29
N VAL A 149 -3.18 8.44 8.22
CA VAL A 149 -2.39 8.73 7.00
C VAL A 149 -1.27 9.74 7.28
N LYS A 150 -1.53 10.77 8.10
CA LYS A 150 -0.51 11.73 8.55
C LYS A 150 0.59 11.03 9.36
N GLU A 151 0.23 10.12 10.26
CA GLU A 151 1.21 9.33 11.01
C GLU A 151 2.06 8.45 10.10
N LEU A 152 1.44 7.77 9.12
CA LEU A 152 2.16 6.99 8.11
C LEU A 152 3.10 7.90 7.30
N TRP A 153 2.67 9.10 6.93
CA TRP A 153 3.49 10.06 6.19
C TRP A 153 4.72 10.51 6.98
N GLU A 154 4.58 10.79 8.28
CA GLU A 154 5.70 11.15 9.14
C GLU A 154 6.71 9.98 9.27
N LYS A 155 6.22 8.74 9.41
CA LYS A 155 7.09 7.55 9.40
C LYS A 155 7.87 7.43 8.09
N VAL A 156 7.20 7.63 6.94
CA VAL A 156 7.86 7.59 5.63
C VAL A 156 8.90 8.69 5.48
N LYS A 157 8.63 9.90 5.97
CA LYS A 157 9.62 10.99 6.00
C LYS A 157 10.82 10.61 6.85
N GLU A 158 10.60 10.10 8.05
CA GLU A 158 11.67 9.71 8.96
C GLU A 158 12.54 8.61 8.36
N GLU A 159 11.95 7.58 7.74
CA GLU A 159 12.68 6.55 7.01
C GLU A 159 13.52 7.15 5.86
N LYS A 160 12.95 8.08 5.09
CA LYS A 160 13.68 8.76 4.01
C LYS A 160 14.86 9.61 4.54
N LEU A 161 14.73 10.21 5.71
CA LEU A 161 15.81 10.97 6.36
C LEU A 161 16.95 10.05 6.81
N LYS A 162 16.63 8.93 7.47
CA LYS A 162 17.61 7.91 7.91
C LYS A 162 18.37 7.30 6.72
N VAL A 163 17.68 7.02 5.61
CA VAL A 163 18.31 6.51 4.39
C VAL A 163 19.25 7.53 3.75
N LYS A 164 18.88 8.83 3.74
CA LYS A 164 19.75 9.90 3.24
C LYS A 164 21.00 10.09 4.09
N ASP A 165 20.88 9.97 5.42
CA ASP A 165 22.01 10.11 6.34
C ASP A 165 23.01 8.95 6.20
N ASN A 166 22.50 7.71 6.14
CA ASN A 166 23.32 6.52 5.86
C ASN A 166 23.93 6.54 4.45
N GLY A 167 23.20 7.05 3.44
CA GLY A 167 23.74 7.23 2.09
C GLY A 167 24.86 8.26 2.00
N LYS A 168 24.85 9.30 2.85
CA LYS A 168 25.97 10.25 2.99
C LYS A 168 27.18 9.59 3.67
N LYS A 169 26.97 8.76 4.70
CA LYS A 169 28.05 7.97 5.32
C LYS A 169 28.68 6.96 4.35
N SER A 170 27.89 6.21 3.58
CA SER A 170 28.42 5.27 2.57
C SER A 170 29.14 5.96 1.40
N LYS A 171 28.75 7.18 1.02
CA LYS A 171 29.50 7.96 0.01
C LYS A 171 30.84 8.48 0.54
N LYS A 172 30.94 8.77 1.84
CA LYS A 172 32.20 9.22 2.46
C LYS A 172 33.24 8.09 2.55
N LEU A 173 32.79 6.83 2.64
CA LEU A 173 33.65 5.64 2.69
C LEU A 173 34.13 5.13 1.32
N ARG A 174 33.56 5.58 0.19
CA ARG A 174 34.03 5.20 -1.16
C ARG A 174 35.01 6.21 -1.80
N ASN A 175 35.31 7.31 -1.10
CA ASN A 175 36.16 8.40 -1.62
C ASN A 175 37.48 8.58 -0.84
N GLY A 176 37.85 7.65 0.03
CA GLY A 176 39.21 7.54 0.58
C GLY A 176 39.88 6.30 -0.01
N ASP A 177 41.16 6.40 -0.37
CA ASP A 177 42.03 5.38 -0.99
C ASP A 177 41.81 5.20 -2.50
N VAL A 178 42.66 5.65 -3.44
CA VAL A 178 44.14 5.78 -3.45
C VAL A 178 44.54 6.87 -4.46
N ASN A 179 45.48 7.75 -4.09
CA ASN A 179 46.17 8.63 -5.03
C ASN A 179 47.68 8.56 -4.75
N GLY A 180 48.44 8.06 -5.72
CA GLY A 180 49.84 8.41 -6.03
C GLY A 180 50.97 7.78 -5.21
N GLU A 181 51.75 6.90 -5.85
CA GLU A 181 53.22 6.93 -5.75
C GLU A 181 53.82 6.53 -7.11
N GLU A 182 54.40 7.52 -7.79
CA GLU A 182 55.38 7.35 -8.87
C GLU A 182 56.76 7.20 -8.22
N VAL A 183 57.54 6.15 -8.55
CA VAL A 183 59.01 6.24 -8.70
C VAL A 183 59.43 5.12 -9.66
N GLY A 184 60.22 5.47 -10.68
CA GLY A 184 60.77 4.52 -11.64
C GLY A 184 62.04 3.80 -11.16
N ASP A 185 62.43 2.82 -11.95
CA ASP A 185 63.79 2.64 -12.50
C ASP A 185 63.63 1.96 -13.87
#